data_AF-A0A9P4YAM7-F1
#
_entry.id   AF-A0A9P4YAM7-F1
#
_cell.length_a   1.000
_cell.length_b   1.000
_cell.length_c   1.000
_cell.angle_alpha   90.00
_cell.angle_beta   90.00
_cell.angle_gamma   90.00
#
_symmetry.space_group_name_H-M   'P 1'
#
loop_
_entity.id
_entity.type
_entity.pdbx_description
1 polymer ?
#
loop_
_entity_poly.entity_id
_entity_poly.type
_entity_poly.pdbx_seq_one_letter_code
_entity_poly.pdbx_strand_id
1 'polypeptide(L)'
;MGPHPAILAPIRLTRCRTRRVKCDEQKPLCRRCVQAGRLCGGYKHGSKSSSALQPALKIGVIADSDTERLSYLAAHVLSLDNNSRPLQEDGAWGHIFLQLSNQVECVKAAAAAFGAAYESSLNNSNVKAPRSAWRYYGSALARLQSDFNNETAGPESLALASIILACVEILSQYEQNAFVHFLGAVQILTKTYQRRQRAPSAGILRTIKDELFKLDVLIGSYAMSQTPIFMHLESQEETAGDYALREPKLAINAAMLCLHRSYQFIESAARLRYTYPSWKEHDPIMCKGQSDAVTQCRLVLDGLVALATRLQSTYSSTTSTRRDSETLAEIYSIRTQLTATIIFILCIHKPFQTAYDEHQDLFRSIVSDAAASARLRRRTNSSAFKRFSMRPGIISSLFIVSEKCRDPSLRGLATTMLKEQGREGPTDGQIMAAIGARLAALETSASVPSASGIPLAACNVLERQRLHGYGISPLRLIGEGRRVVDVEFSRPNPPLEQGWGHVDYSCLDNWTFWSETINV
;
A
#
# COMPACT_ATOMS: atom_id res chain seq x y z
N MET A 1 -24.78 41.07 56.91
CA MET A 1 -24.95 40.06 55.85
C MET A 1 -24.53 40.66 54.53
N GLY A 2 -23.36 40.31 54.03
CA GLY A 2 -22.91 40.62 52.66
C GLY A 2 -22.18 39.38 52.14
N PRO A 3 -22.49 38.85 50.95
CA PRO A 3 -21.92 37.59 50.50
C PRO A 3 -20.50 37.82 49.97
N HIS A 4 -19.55 37.03 50.46
CA HIS A 4 -18.20 36.91 49.91
C HIS A 4 -18.26 36.36 48.46
N PRO A 5 -17.42 36.87 47.54
CA PRO A 5 -17.33 36.30 46.20
C PRO A 5 -16.59 34.95 46.27
N ALA A 6 -17.19 33.94 45.66
CA ALA A 6 -16.64 32.61 45.50
C ALA A 6 -15.29 32.66 44.76
N ILE A 7 -14.27 32.08 45.39
CA ILE A 7 -12.97 31.81 44.75
C ILE A 7 -13.22 30.77 43.66
N LEU A 8 -13.26 31.22 42.41
CA LEU A 8 -13.22 30.34 41.22
C LEU A 8 -11.96 29.49 41.31
N ALA A 9 -12.13 28.19 41.52
CA ALA A 9 -11.06 27.21 41.40
C ALA A 9 -10.37 27.37 40.03
N PRO A 10 -9.04 27.24 39.95
CA PRO A 10 -8.34 27.39 38.68
C PRO A 10 -8.85 26.33 37.71
N ILE A 11 -9.50 26.77 36.63
CA ILE A 11 -9.81 25.93 35.48
C ILE A 11 -8.46 25.37 35.01
N ARG A 12 -8.19 24.09 35.32
CA ARG A 12 -7.03 23.39 34.76
C ARG A 12 -7.22 23.36 33.25
N LEU A 13 -6.57 24.27 32.54
CA LEU A 13 -6.54 24.28 31.09
C LEU A 13 -5.75 23.05 30.63
N THR A 14 -6.46 21.98 30.28
CA THR A 14 -5.86 20.78 29.71
C THR A 14 -5.24 21.17 28.37
N ARG A 15 -3.92 21.26 28.31
CA ARG A 15 -3.19 21.54 27.06
C ARG A 15 -2.80 20.23 26.40
N CYS A 16 -3.00 20.14 25.09
CA CYS A 16 -2.47 19.03 24.30
C CYS A 16 -0.94 19.04 24.43
N ARG A 17 -0.36 17.98 25.01
CA ARG A 17 1.07 17.92 25.35
C ARG A 17 1.98 18.12 24.13
N THR A 18 1.56 17.60 22.98
CA THR A 18 2.28 17.68 21.70
C THR A 18 2.22 19.08 21.08
N ARG A 19 1.09 19.79 21.22
CA ARG A 19 0.90 21.11 20.58
C ARG A 19 1.09 22.30 21.53
N ARG A 20 1.08 22.09 22.85
CA ARG A 20 1.01 23.14 23.88
C ARG A 20 -0.16 24.13 23.68
N VAL A 21 -1.17 23.76 22.90
CA VAL A 21 -2.44 24.51 22.70
C VAL A 21 -3.54 23.95 23.62
N LYS A 22 -4.55 24.77 23.92
CA LYS A 22 -5.73 24.34 24.68
C LYS A 22 -6.40 23.16 23.96
N CYS A 23 -6.58 22.05 24.67
CA CYS A 23 -7.32 20.88 24.19
C CYS A 23 -8.81 21.21 24.19
N ASP A 24 -9.54 20.70 23.20
CA ASP A 24 -11.00 20.76 23.13
C ASP A 24 -11.69 19.61 23.87
N GLU A 25 -10.90 18.71 24.48
CA GLU A 25 -11.34 17.63 25.38
C GLU A 25 -12.36 16.61 24.81
N GLN A 26 -12.60 16.64 23.49
CA GLN A 26 -13.45 15.65 22.82
C GLN A 26 -12.84 14.24 22.86
N LYS A 27 -13.60 13.26 23.36
CA LYS A 27 -13.17 11.86 23.42
C LYS A 27 -13.62 11.09 22.17
N PRO A 28 -12.87 10.08 21.70
CA PRO A 28 -11.63 9.56 22.28
C PRO A 28 -10.35 10.30 21.84
N LEU A 29 -10.41 11.12 20.78
CA LEU A 29 -9.32 12.00 20.32
C LEU A 29 -9.79 13.45 20.16
N CYS A 30 -8.91 14.40 20.53
CA CYS A 30 -9.21 15.83 20.46
C CYS A 30 -9.39 16.31 19.00
N ARG A 31 -10.46 17.08 18.70
CA ARG A 31 -10.75 17.59 17.35
C ARG A 31 -9.62 18.45 16.82
N ARG A 32 -8.97 19.23 17.69
CA ARG A 32 -7.83 20.08 17.31
C ARG A 32 -6.59 19.30 16.92
N CYS A 33 -6.47 18.06 17.37
CA CYS A 33 -5.38 17.14 17.06
C CYS A 33 -5.68 16.48 15.70
N VAL A 34 -6.92 15.98 15.57
CA VAL A 34 -7.47 15.36 14.35
C VAL A 34 -7.41 16.33 13.16
N GLN A 35 -8.00 17.52 13.28
CA GLN A 35 -7.99 18.54 12.21
C GLN A 35 -6.58 19.02 11.85
N ALA A 36 -5.66 19.05 12.82
CA ALA A 36 -4.29 19.48 12.58
C ALA A 36 -3.39 18.37 12.05
N GLY A 37 -3.91 17.15 11.86
CA GLY A 37 -3.11 16.04 11.35
C GLY A 37 -2.07 15.47 12.33
N ARG A 38 -2.19 15.68 13.65
CA ARG A 38 -1.16 15.27 14.64
C ARG A 38 -1.68 14.30 15.70
N LEU A 39 -0.91 13.24 15.98
CA LEU A 39 -1.22 12.20 16.99
C LEU A 39 -1.64 12.84 18.32
N CYS A 40 -2.87 12.54 18.74
CA CYS A 40 -3.37 12.96 20.05
C CYS A 40 -2.78 12.03 21.11
N GLY A 41 -2.06 12.60 22.08
CA GLY A 41 -1.45 11.85 23.18
C GLY A 41 -2.44 11.26 24.20
N GLY A 42 -3.74 11.29 23.91
CA GLY A 42 -4.79 10.74 24.77
C GLY A 42 -5.07 11.54 26.05
N TYR A 43 -5.99 11.01 26.85
CA TYR A 43 -6.41 11.57 28.13
C TYR A 43 -5.75 10.78 29.26
N LYS A 44 -5.11 11.47 30.22
CA LYS A 44 -4.62 10.79 31.42
C LYS A 44 -5.79 10.37 32.28
N HIS A 45 -5.82 9.11 32.70
CA HIS A 45 -6.70 8.67 33.78
C HIS A 45 -6.28 9.33 35.08
N GLY A 46 -7.12 10.24 35.57
CA GLY A 46 -7.06 10.63 36.96
C GLY A 46 -7.53 9.44 37.78
N SER A 47 -6.59 8.66 38.33
CA SER A 47 -6.87 7.87 39.52
C SER A 47 -7.30 8.85 40.61
N LYS A 48 -8.61 9.04 40.74
CA LYS A 48 -9.20 9.54 41.97
C LYS A 48 -9.79 8.33 42.67
N SER A 49 -8.98 7.72 43.52
CA SER A 49 -9.51 6.96 44.65
C SER A 49 -10.31 7.93 45.52
N SER A 50 -11.63 7.88 45.43
CA SER A 50 -12.47 8.20 46.58
C SER A 50 -13.69 7.30 46.57
N SER A 51 -13.68 6.39 47.53
CA SER A 51 -14.81 5.59 48.01
C SER A 51 -16.04 6.47 48.28
N ALA A 52 -17.20 6.08 47.74
CA ALA A 52 -18.49 6.04 48.43
C ALA A 52 -19.55 5.38 47.54
N LEU A 53 -20.02 4.21 48.00
CA LEU A 53 -21.29 3.51 47.76
C LEU A 53 -22.18 3.99 46.59
N GLN A 54 -22.25 3.18 45.53
CA GLN A 54 -23.44 3.04 44.69
C GLN A 54 -23.75 1.54 44.46
N PRO A 55 -25.02 1.14 44.35
CA PRO A 55 -25.42 -0.26 44.37
C PRO A 55 -25.17 -0.97 43.03
N ALA A 56 -25.07 -2.29 43.13
CA ALA A 56 -24.76 -3.24 42.08
C ALA A 56 -25.66 -3.14 40.84
N LEU A 57 -25.03 -2.94 39.68
CA LEU A 57 -25.19 -3.72 38.44
C LEU A 57 -24.42 -3.00 37.33
N LYS A 58 -23.32 -3.61 36.86
CA LYS A 58 -22.90 -3.59 35.45
C LYS A 58 -21.76 -4.60 35.25
N ILE A 59 -22.07 -5.60 34.44
CA ILE A 59 -21.17 -6.52 33.76
C ILE A 59 -19.82 -5.84 33.47
N GLY A 60 -18.76 -6.44 34.00
CA GLY A 60 -17.40 -5.95 33.86
C GLY A 60 -16.91 -6.10 32.44
N VAL A 61 -16.91 -4.99 31.69
CA VAL A 61 -15.84 -4.67 30.77
C VAL A 61 -15.52 -3.20 31.02
N ILE A 62 -14.50 -2.92 31.83
CA ILE A 62 -13.81 -1.63 31.72
C ILE A 62 -13.21 -1.66 30.33
N ALA A 63 -13.86 -1.02 29.36
CA ALA A 63 -13.22 -0.77 28.09
C ALA A 63 -11.94 0.02 28.40
N ASP A 64 -10.80 -0.63 28.18
CA ASP A 64 -9.50 0.01 28.33
C ASP A 64 -9.49 1.21 27.37
N SER A 65 -9.49 2.44 27.90
CA SER A 65 -9.65 3.64 27.07
C SER A 65 -8.58 3.74 25.99
N ASP A 66 -7.44 3.10 26.22
CA ASP A 66 -6.35 3.01 25.26
C ASP A 66 -6.71 2.11 24.08
N THR A 67 -7.41 0.98 24.31
CA THR A 67 -7.91 0.11 23.23
C THR A 67 -8.93 0.87 22.38
N GLU A 68 -9.89 1.57 22.98
CA GLU A 68 -10.87 2.38 22.24
C GLU A 68 -10.21 3.51 21.45
N ARG A 69 -9.22 4.20 22.04
CA ARG A 69 -8.42 5.22 21.37
C ARG A 69 -7.68 4.66 20.14
N LEU A 70 -7.09 3.47 20.28
CA LEU A 70 -6.35 2.81 19.20
C LEU A 70 -7.27 2.31 18.09
N SER A 71 -8.41 1.71 18.42
CA SER A 71 -9.44 1.35 17.43
C SER A 71 -9.98 2.59 16.70
N TYR A 72 -10.16 3.71 17.41
CA TYR A 72 -10.56 4.97 16.78
C TYR A 72 -9.45 5.56 15.88
N LEU A 73 -8.18 5.43 16.26
CA LEU A 73 -7.06 5.79 15.38
C LEU A 73 -7.07 4.95 14.09
N ALA A 74 -7.33 3.65 14.18
CA ALA A 74 -7.48 2.79 13.02
C ALA A 74 -8.63 3.25 12.10
N ALA A 75 -9.79 3.57 12.67
CA ALA A 75 -10.91 4.15 11.93
C ALA A 75 -10.52 5.46 11.23
N HIS A 76 -9.75 6.33 11.91
CA HIS A 76 -9.33 7.58 11.29
C HIS A 76 -8.38 7.37 10.10
N VAL A 77 -7.52 6.35 10.15
CA VAL A 77 -6.54 6.07 9.10
C VAL A 77 -7.18 5.31 7.93
N LEU A 78 -7.98 4.29 8.21
CA LEU A 78 -8.54 3.37 7.21
C LEU A 78 -9.85 3.88 6.61
N SER A 79 -10.66 4.61 7.38
CA SER A 79 -12.06 4.89 7.04
C SER A 79 -12.38 6.36 6.83
N LEU A 80 -11.64 7.28 7.46
CA LEU A 80 -12.04 8.69 7.53
C LEU A 80 -11.11 9.62 6.74
N ASP A 81 -11.68 10.71 6.23
CA ASP A 81 -10.95 11.86 5.73
C ASP A 81 -10.55 12.82 6.87
N ASN A 82 -9.85 13.90 6.51
CA ASN A 82 -9.32 14.87 7.47
C ASN A 82 -10.42 15.69 8.18
N ASN A 83 -11.66 15.60 7.69
CA ASN A 83 -12.84 16.19 8.30
C ASN A 83 -13.67 15.14 9.07
N SER A 84 -13.11 13.95 9.32
CA SER A 84 -13.76 12.81 9.96
C SER A 84 -14.99 12.29 9.21
N ARG A 85 -15.03 12.45 7.88
CA ARG A 85 -16.08 11.89 7.02
C ARG A 85 -15.62 10.58 6.39
N PRO A 86 -16.51 9.60 6.15
CA PRO A 86 -16.15 8.37 5.46
C PRO A 86 -15.49 8.63 4.10
N LEU A 87 -14.40 7.91 3.82
CA LEU A 87 -13.65 7.99 2.55
C LEU A 87 -14.45 7.44 1.36
N GLN A 88 -15.30 6.46 1.61
CA GLN A 88 -16.19 5.83 0.64
C GLN A 88 -17.37 5.26 1.43
N GLU A 89 -18.58 5.83 1.26
CA GLU A 89 -19.77 5.35 1.98
C GLU A 89 -20.07 3.89 1.64
N ASP A 90 -19.83 3.47 0.39
CA ASP A 90 -20.14 2.12 -0.12
C ASP A 90 -19.00 1.09 0.02
N GLY A 91 -17.82 1.48 0.52
CA GLY A 91 -16.64 0.60 0.60
C GLY A 91 -16.54 -0.20 1.90
N ALA A 92 -15.73 -1.28 1.93
CA ALA A 92 -15.60 -2.10 3.15
C ALA A 92 -15.00 -1.31 4.32
N TRP A 93 -14.09 -0.40 4.01
CA TRP A 93 -13.50 0.52 4.97
C TRP A 93 -14.44 1.67 5.37
N GLY A 94 -15.61 1.82 4.75
CA GLY A 94 -16.63 2.80 5.11
C GLY A 94 -17.49 2.33 6.28
N HIS A 95 -18.80 2.23 6.06
CA HIS A 95 -19.74 1.84 7.12
C HIS A 95 -19.50 0.42 7.65
N ILE A 96 -19.08 -0.52 6.79
CA ILE A 96 -18.90 -1.94 7.17
C ILE A 96 -17.83 -2.06 8.27
N PHE A 97 -16.63 -1.55 8.04
CA PHE A 97 -15.56 -1.58 9.05
C PHE A 97 -15.97 -0.87 10.35
N LEU A 98 -16.61 0.29 10.25
CA LEU A 98 -17.04 1.06 11.43
C LEU A 98 -18.13 0.33 12.24
N GLN A 99 -19.02 -0.40 11.58
CA GLN A 99 -20.05 -1.21 12.25
C GLN A 99 -19.43 -2.45 12.88
N LEU A 100 -18.64 -3.22 12.13
CA LEU A 100 -18.05 -4.47 12.59
C LEU A 100 -17.02 -4.24 13.72
N SER A 101 -16.24 -3.16 13.67
CA SER A 101 -15.31 -2.81 14.75
C SER A 101 -16.00 -2.39 16.06
N ASN A 102 -17.27 -2.02 16.03
CA ASN A 102 -18.07 -1.73 17.22
C ASN A 102 -18.85 -2.95 17.71
N GLN A 103 -19.25 -3.85 16.82
CA GLN A 103 -20.14 -4.97 17.13
C GLN A 103 -19.41 -6.29 17.38
N VAL A 104 -18.20 -6.47 16.83
CA VAL A 104 -17.48 -7.74 16.84
C VAL A 104 -16.12 -7.58 17.51
N GLU A 105 -15.87 -8.39 18.55
CA GLU A 105 -14.68 -8.27 19.41
C GLU A 105 -13.37 -8.58 18.69
N CYS A 106 -13.31 -9.58 17.79
CA CYS A 106 -12.09 -9.84 17.02
C CYS A 106 -11.74 -8.67 16.07
N VAL A 107 -12.74 -8.05 15.43
CA VAL A 107 -12.54 -6.89 14.54
C VAL A 107 -12.09 -5.67 15.35
N LYS A 108 -12.70 -5.43 16.51
CA LYS A 108 -12.30 -4.35 17.43
C LYS A 108 -10.85 -4.51 17.90
N ALA A 109 -10.46 -5.73 18.28
CA ALA A 109 -9.11 -6.04 18.72
C ALA A 109 -8.09 -5.90 17.58
N ALA A 110 -8.42 -6.36 16.37
CA ALA A 110 -7.58 -6.16 15.18
C ALA A 110 -7.39 -4.66 14.88
N ALA A 111 -8.46 -3.86 14.96
CA ALA A 111 -8.38 -2.41 14.80
C ALA A 111 -7.47 -1.77 15.86
N ALA A 112 -7.54 -2.20 17.12
CA ALA A 112 -6.64 -1.70 18.16
C ALA A 112 -5.17 -2.09 17.90
N ALA A 113 -4.93 -3.30 17.42
CA ALA A 113 -3.59 -3.75 17.02
C ALA A 113 -3.03 -2.90 15.87
N PHE A 114 -3.85 -2.61 14.86
CA PHE A 114 -3.48 -1.69 13.78
C PHE A 114 -3.16 -0.29 14.30
N GLY A 115 -4.02 0.27 15.15
CA GLY A 115 -3.77 1.58 15.75
C GLY A 115 -2.44 1.63 16.49
N ALA A 116 -2.10 0.56 17.23
CA ALA A 116 -0.86 0.49 18.00
C ALA A 116 0.38 0.39 17.10
N ALA A 117 0.30 -0.44 16.05
CA ALA A 117 1.36 -0.56 15.06
C ALA A 117 1.57 0.74 14.28
N TYR A 118 0.48 1.41 13.90
CA TYR A 118 0.52 2.69 13.19
C TYR A 118 1.10 3.83 14.04
N GLU A 119 0.73 3.89 15.33
CA GLU A 119 1.35 4.85 16.25
C GLU A 119 2.84 4.59 16.46
N SER A 120 3.23 3.31 16.50
CA SER A 120 4.65 2.90 16.59
C SER A 120 5.43 3.29 15.33
N SER A 121 4.86 3.13 14.13
CA SER A 121 5.54 3.45 12.86
C SER A 121 5.76 4.96 12.66
N LEU A 122 4.95 5.79 13.31
CA LEU A 122 5.09 7.25 13.29
C LEU A 122 6.10 7.78 14.32
N ASN A 123 6.31 7.07 15.44
CA ASN A 123 7.16 7.52 16.54
C ASN A 123 8.58 6.94 16.42
N ASN A 124 9.43 7.58 15.61
CA ASN A 124 10.84 7.23 15.41
C ASN A 124 11.73 7.24 16.69
N SER A 125 11.23 7.68 17.84
CA SER A 125 12.06 8.04 19.01
C SER A 125 11.91 7.13 20.24
N ASN A 126 10.96 6.18 20.27
CA ASN A 126 10.64 5.43 21.49
C ASN A 126 10.91 3.91 21.34
N VAL A 127 12.05 3.49 21.88
CA VAL A 127 12.54 2.09 22.00
C VAL A 127 11.54 1.13 22.69
N LYS A 128 10.51 1.65 23.39
CA LYS A 128 9.49 0.84 24.10
C LYS A 128 8.23 0.53 23.29
N ALA A 129 8.01 1.17 22.14
CA ALA A 129 6.78 1.04 21.33
C ALA A 129 6.53 -0.35 20.67
N PRO A 130 7.56 -1.15 20.28
CA PRO A 130 7.32 -2.42 19.60
C PRO A 130 6.59 -3.43 20.50
N ARG A 131 6.96 -3.52 21.78
CA ARG A 131 6.37 -4.50 22.72
C ARG A 131 4.89 -4.26 22.98
N SER A 132 4.42 -3.01 22.93
CA SER A 132 2.99 -2.70 23.10
C SER A 132 2.16 -3.10 21.89
N ALA A 133 2.64 -2.90 20.67
CA ALA A 133 1.90 -3.25 19.45
C ALA A 133 1.71 -4.77 19.33
N TRP A 134 2.77 -5.55 19.57
CA TRP A 134 2.70 -7.01 19.55
C TRP A 134 1.77 -7.60 20.62
N ARG A 135 1.61 -6.92 21.76
CA ARG A 135 0.61 -7.32 22.77
C ARG A 135 -0.81 -7.23 22.23
N TYR A 136 -1.15 -6.12 21.56
CA TYR A 136 -2.46 -5.98 20.92
C TYR A 136 -2.63 -6.95 19.75
N TYR A 137 -1.58 -7.18 18.96
CA TYR A 137 -1.58 -8.18 17.89
C TYR A 137 -1.88 -9.59 18.40
N GLY A 138 -1.14 -10.08 19.41
CA GLY A 138 -1.37 -11.42 19.97
C GLY A 138 -2.76 -11.56 20.58
N SER A 139 -3.25 -10.51 21.23
CA SER A 139 -4.61 -10.42 21.79
C SER A 139 -5.71 -10.45 20.69
N ALA A 140 -5.46 -9.83 19.55
CA ALA A 140 -6.34 -9.85 18.39
C ALA A 140 -6.34 -11.22 17.69
N LEU A 141 -5.17 -11.83 17.52
CA LEU A 141 -5.03 -13.15 16.93
C LEU A 141 -5.73 -14.23 17.78
N ALA A 142 -5.56 -14.20 19.10
CA ALA A 142 -6.23 -15.11 20.01
C ALA A 142 -7.77 -15.00 19.94
N ARG A 143 -8.28 -13.76 19.83
CA ARG A 143 -9.73 -13.53 19.64
C ARG A 143 -10.21 -14.02 18.29
N LEU A 144 -9.48 -13.76 17.21
CA LEU A 144 -9.81 -14.24 15.88
C LEU A 144 -9.89 -15.78 15.84
N GLN A 145 -8.90 -16.45 16.44
CA GLN A 145 -8.89 -17.92 16.54
C GLN A 145 -10.03 -18.46 17.40
N SER A 146 -10.31 -17.83 18.54
CA SER A 146 -11.46 -18.17 19.38
C SER A 146 -12.77 -18.01 18.60
N ASP A 147 -12.96 -16.89 17.90
CA ASP A 147 -14.19 -16.62 17.16
C ASP A 147 -14.36 -17.54 15.95
N PHE A 148 -13.25 -17.95 15.32
CA PHE A 148 -13.24 -18.94 14.25
C PHE A 148 -13.60 -20.34 14.76
N ASN A 149 -12.97 -20.80 15.84
CA ASN A 149 -13.17 -22.15 16.38
C ASN A 149 -14.55 -22.33 17.03
N ASN A 150 -15.07 -21.28 17.67
CA ASN A 150 -16.37 -21.31 18.35
C ASN A 150 -17.53 -20.85 17.44
N GLU A 151 -17.25 -20.50 16.19
CA GLU A 151 -18.23 -19.99 15.20
C GLU A 151 -19.06 -18.77 15.70
N THR A 152 -18.47 -17.94 16.56
CA THR A 152 -19.16 -16.78 17.18
C THR A 152 -19.16 -15.54 16.29
N ALA A 153 -18.31 -15.48 15.27
CA ALA A 153 -18.25 -14.39 14.30
C ALA A 153 -18.53 -14.87 12.88
N GLY A 154 -19.24 -14.04 12.10
CA GLY A 154 -19.50 -14.31 10.69
C GLY A 154 -18.23 -14.24 9.83
N PRO A 155 -18.21 -14.92 8.67
CA PRO A 155 -17.05 -14.95 7.77
C PRO A 155 -16.60 -13.57 7.30
N GLU A 156 -17.53 -12.63 7.13
CA GLU A 156 -17.24 -11.23 6.82
C GLU A 156 -16.37 -10.57 7.90
N SER A 157 -16.62 -10.86 9.17
CA SER A 157 -15.87 -10.28 10.29
C SER A 157 -14.49 -10.92 10.41
N LEU A 158 -14.42 -12.24 10.25
CA LEU A 158 -13.17 -13.00 10.30
C LEU A 158 -12.22 -12.60 9.16
N ALA A 159 -12.75 -12.46 7.93
CA ALA A 159 -11.98 -11.98 6.79
C ALA A 159 -11.52 -10.53 6.97
N LEU A 160 -12.40 -9.63 7.43
CA LEU A 160 -12.01 -8.24 7.69
C LEU A 160 -10.94 -8.13 8.78
N ALA A 161 -11.08 -8.87 9.88
CA ALA A 161 -10.06 -8.93 10.94
C ALA A 161 -8.72 -9.45 10.41
N SER A 162 -8.74 -10.49 9.57
CA SER A 162 -7.54 -11.03 8.91
C SER A 162 -6.86 -9.98 8.02
N ILE A 163 -7.64 -9.24 7.21
CA ILE A 163 -7.12 -8.14 6.37
C ILE A 163 -6.47 -7.04 7.24
N ILE A 164 -7.08 -6.68 8.37
CA ILE A 164 -6.50 -5.68 9.29
C ILE A 164 -5.20 -6.19 9.92
N LEU A 165 -5.13 -7.47 10.30
CA LEU A 165 -3.89 -8.09 10.80
C LEU A 165 -2.80 -8.14 9.74
N ALA A 166 -3.15 -8.37 8.46
CA ALA A 166 -2.20 -8.23 7.36
C ALA A 166 -1.60 -6.81 7.30
N CYS A 167 -2.40 -5.77 7.59
CA CYS A 167 -1.89 -4.40 7.66
C CYS A 167 -0.95 -4.15 8.83
N VAL A 168 -1.18 -4.80 9.98
CA VAL A 168 -0.28 -4.75 11.13
C VAL A 168 1.09 -5.32 10.75
N GLU A 169 1.10 -6.46 10.08
CA GLU A 169 2.32 -7.12 9.60
C GLU A 169 3.04 -6.27 8.53
N ILE A 170 2.29 -5.65 7.61
CA ILE A 170 2.83 -4.70 6.61
C ILE A 170 3.53 -3.51 7.29
N LEU A 171 2.87 -2.87 8.27
CA LEU A 171 3.43 -1.76 9.03
C LEU A 171 4.68 -2.16 9.82
N SER A 172 4.74 -3.44 10.19
CA SER A 172 5.86 -4.06 10.90
C SER A 172 6.92 -4.66 9.95
N GLN A 173 6.72 -4.58 8.63
CA GLN A 173 7.61 -5.10 7.59
C GLN A 173 7.82 -6.61 7.62
N TYR A 174 6.77 -7.36 7.98
CA TYR A 174 6.71 -8.82 7.90
C TYR A 174 5.78 -9.25 6.76
N GLU A 175 6.23 -9.08 5.53
CA GLU A 175 5.39 -9.24 4.32
C GLU A 175 4.88 -10.66 4.14
N GLN A 176 5.69 -11.67 4.46
CA GLN A 176 5.28 -13.07 4.39
C GLN A 176 4.12 -13.38 5.34
N ASN A 177 4.14 -12.83 6.56
CA ASN A 177 3.06 -13.01 7.52
C ASN A 177 1.79 -12.27 7.06
N ALA A 178 1.95 -11.06 6.49
CA ALA A 178 0.85 -10.33 5.89
C ALA A 178 0.17 -11.14 4.79
N PHE A 179 0.96 -11.83 3.96
CA PHE A 179 0.47 -12.69 2.90
C PHE A 179 -0.31 -13.91 3.44
N VAL A 180 0.13 -14.51 4.54
CA VAL A 180 -0.63 -15.59 5.21
C VAL A 180 -2.00 -15.10 5.68
N HIS A 181 -2.08 -13.92 6.29
CA HIS A 181 -3.37 -13.32 6.70
C HIS A 181 -4.28 -13.01 5.51
N PHE A 182 -3.71 -12.50 4.43
CA PHE A 182 -4.43 -12.25 3.17
C PHE A 182 -5.00 -13.54 2.59
N LEU A 183 -4.20 -14.59 2.48
CA LEU A 183 -4.64 -15.90 1.98
C LEU A 183 -5.73 -16.51 2.87
N GLY A 184 -5.59 -16.37 4.19
CA GLY A 184 -6.63 -16.76 5.15
C GLY A 184 -7.98 -16.07 4.86
N ALA A 185 -7.96 -14.75 4.62
CA ALA A 185 -9.15 -13.98 4.28
C ALA A 185 -9.80 -14.47 2.97
N VAL A 186 -8.99 -14.73 1.93
CA VAL A 186 -9.45 -15.29 0.65
C VAL A 186 -10.12 -16.66 0.87
N GLN A 187 -9.48 -17.55 1.62
CA GLN A 187 -10.01 -18.89 1.87
C GLN A 187 -11.34 -18.87 2.64
N ILE A 188 -11.46 -18.00 3.65
CA ILE A 188 -12.70 -17.81 4.43
C ILE A 188 -13.84 -17.37 3.51
N LEU A 189 -13.60 -16.37 2.66
CA LEU A 189 -14.64 -15.81 1.80
C LEU A 189 -14.99 -16.73 0.63
N THR A 190 -14.03 -17.40 -0.02
CA THR A 190 -14.31 -18.29 -1.14
C THR A 190 -15.17 -19.48 -0.71
N LYS A 191 -14.85 -20.12 0.42
CA LYS A 191 -15.61 -21.24 0.97
C LYS A 191 -17.04 -20.85 1.36
N THR A 192 -17.25 -19.63 1.83
CA THR A 192 -18.56 -19.16 2.34
C THR A 192 -19.42 -18.52 1.25
N TYR A 193 -18.82 -17.81 0.29
CA TYR A 193 -19.51 -17.24 -0.86
C TYR A 193 -20.21 -18.31 -1.69
N GLN A 194 -19.56 -19.45 -1.93
CA GLN A 194 -20.14 -20.60 -2.63
C GLN A 194 -21.40 -21.15 -1.93
N ARG A 195 -21.47 -21.06 -0.60
CA ARG A 195 -22.59 -21.59 0.20
C ARG A 195 -23.75 -20.61 0.38
N ARG A 196 -23.54 -19.30 0.21
CA ARG A 196 -24.48 -18.24 0.65
C ARG A 196 -24.90 -17.22 -0.43
N GLN A 197 -24.80 -17.55 -1.73
CA GLN A 197 -25.11 -16.63 -2.85
C GLN A 197 -26.49 -15.93 -2.81
N ARG A 198 -27.46 -16.43 -2.04
CA ARG A 198 -28.83 -15.87 -1.92
C ARG A 198 -29.15 -15.21 -0.56
N ALA A 199 -28.17 -15.09 0.34
CA ALA A 199 -28.41 -14.55 1.68
C ALA A 199 -28.32 -13.00 1.75
N PRO A 200 -29.03 -12.34 2.68
CA PRO A 200 -28.94 -10.88 2.87
C PRO A 200 -27.53 -10.38 3.25
N SER A 201 -26.65 -11.23 3.78
CA SER A 201 -25.23 -10.92 4.04
C SER A 201 -24.35 -10.94 2.78
N ALA A 202 -24.88 -11.33 1.62
CA ALA A 202 -24.13 -11.38 0.36
C ALA A 202 -23.59 -10.00 -0.06
N GLY A 203 -24.28 -8.91 0.30
CA GLY A 203 -23.83 -7.54 0.01
C GLY A 203 -22.51 -7.19 0.71
N ILE A 204 -22.39 -7.48 2.02
CA ILE A 204 -21.17 -7.24 2.81
C ILE A 204 -20.02 -8.11 2.31
N LEU A 205 -20.30 -9.40 2.05
CA LEU A 205 -19.30 -10.33 1.53
C LEU A 205 -18.77 -9.89 0.17
N ARG A 206 -19.63 -9.38 -0.73
CA ARG A 206 -19.22 -8.83 -2.01
C ARG A 206 -18.29 -7.63 -1.82
N THR A 207 -18.67 -6.67 -0.98
CA THR A 207 -17.83 -5.48 -0.76
C THR A 207 -16.45 -5.83 -0.16
N ILE A 208 -16.36 -6.81 0.75
CA ILE A 208 -15.06 -7.26 1.28
C ILE A 208 -14.27 -8.01 0.20
N LYS A 209 -14.92 -8.80 -0.65
CA LYS A 209 -14.27 -9.46 -1.79
C LYS A 209 -13.72 -8.43 -2.79
N ASP A 210 -14.44 -7.35 -3.05
CA ASP A 210 -13.97 -6.25 -3.91
C ASP A 210 -12.73 -5.58 -3.32
N GLU A 211 -12.63 -5.44 -1.99
CA GLU A 211 -11.41 -4.94 -1.35
C GLU A 211 -10.24 -5.93 -1.44
N LEU A 212 -10.47 -7.24 -1.31
CA LEU A 212 -9.42 -8.24 -1.56
C LEU A 212 -8.89 -8.17 -2.99
N PHE A 213 -9.76 -7.90 -3.96
CA PHE A 213 -9.35 -7.70 -5.34
C PHE A 213 -8.42 -6.48 -5.52
N LYS A 214 -8.75 -5.37 -4.86
CA LYS A 214 -7.88 -4.18 -4.86
C LYS A 214 -6.54 -4.45 -4.18
N LEU A 215 -6.55 -5.25 -3.12
CA LEU A 215 -5.34 -5.68 -2.44
C LEU A 215 -4.48 -6.61 -3.29
N ASP A 216 -5.09 -7.50 -4.07
CA ASP A 216 -4.36 -8.36 -5.00
C ASP A 216 -3.63 -7.53 -6.06
N VAL A 217 -4.29 -6.51 -6.61
CA VAL A 217 -3.64 -5.55 -7.52
C VAL A 217 -2.51 -4.77 -6.82
N LEU A 218 -2.67 -4.42 -5.55
CA LEU A 218 -1.62 -3.76 -4.76
C LEU A 218 -0.41 -4.69 -4.54
N ILE A 219 -0.67 -5.96 -4.20
CA ILE A 219 0.35 -7.00 -4.02
C ILE A 219 1.07 -7.26 -5.35
N GLY A 220 0.34 -7.44 -6.46
CA GLY A 220 0.93 -7.64 -7.79
C GLY A 220 1.79 -6.45 -8.24
N SER A 221 1.32 -5.22 -7.98
CA SER A 221 2.08 -3.99 -8.25
C SER A 221 3.40 -3.93 -7.47
N TYR A 222 3.39 -4.36 -6.20
CA TYR A 222 4.59 -4.50 -5.38
C TYR A 222 5.49 -5.64 -5.87
N ALA A 223 4.93 -6.79 -6.20
CA ALA A 223 5.66 -7.96 -6.66
C ALA A 223 6.35 -7.73 -8.01
N MET A 224 5.89 -6.81 -8.86
CA MET A 224 6.64 -6.41 -10.06
C MET A 224 7.97 -5.73 -9.71
N SER A 225 8.04 -5.06 -8.56
CA SER A 225 9.27 -4.44 -8.09
C SER A 225 10.21 -5.45 -7.44
N GLN A 226 9.70 -6.51 -6.82
CA GLN A 226 10.52 -7.61 -6.32
C GLN A 226 10.70 -8.72 -7.36
N THR A 227 11.65 -9.63 -7.16
CA THR A 227 11.74 -10.85 -7.98
C THR A 227 10.48 -11.71 -7.73
N PRO A 228 9.63 -12.01 -8.73
CA PRO A 228 8.25 -12.42 -8.49
C PRO A 228 8.12 -13.85 -7.98
N ILE A 229 7.32 -14.03 -6.93
CA ILE A 229 6.68 -15.31 -6.58
C ILE A 229 5.21 -15.03 -6.17
N PHE A 230 4.26 -15.81 -6.73
CA PHE A 230 2.81 -15.99 -6.36
C PHE A 230 1.79 -14.94 -6.91
N MET A 231 0.44 -15.10 -6.96
CA MET A 231 -0.59 -16.15 -6.73
C MET A 231 -1.90 -15.82 -7.53
N HIS A 232 -2.86 -16.77 -7.64
CA HIS A 232 -4.10 -16.66 -8.43
C HIS A 232 -5.40 -16.42 -7.61
N LEU A 233 -6.05 -15.27 -7.77
CA LEU A 233 -7.45 -15.02 -7.37
C LEU A 233 -8.40 -15.18 -8.58
N GLU A 234 -9.31 -16.16 -8.55
CA GLU A 234 -10.31 -16.36 -9.61
C GLU A 234 -11.35 -15.22 -9.61
N SER A 235 -11.33 -14.41 -10.67
CA SER A 235 -12.38 -13.41 -10.93
C SER A 235 -13.51 -14.05 -11.73
N GLN A 236 -14.71 -14.15 -11.13
CA GLN A 236 -15.95 -14.38 -11.88
C GLN A 236 -16.59 -13.01 -12.17
N GLU A 237 -16.22 -12.36 -13.26
CA GLU A 237 -16.99 -11.23 -13.79
C GLU A 237 -16.75 -11.03 -15.30
N GLU A 238 -17.85 -10.81 -16.02
CA GLU A 238 -17.95 -10.68 -17.47
C GLU A 238 -17.19 -9.46 -17.99
N THR A 239 -16.65 -9.58 -19.20
CA THR A 239 -15.97 -8.50 -19.92
C THR A 239 -16.88 -7.28 -20.04
N ALA A 240 -16.54 -6.20 -19.32
CA ALA A 240 -17.22 -4.92 -19.46
C ALA A 240 -17.08 -4.40 -20.89
N GLY A 241 -18.20 -4.07 -21.54
CA GLY A 241 -18.18 -3.52 -22.91
C GLY A 241 -17.63 -2.09 -22.98
N ASP A 242 -17.40 -1.59 -24.19
CA ASP A 242 -16.82 -0.24 -24.48
C ASP A 242 -17.50 0.92 -23.73
N TYR A 243 -18.76 0.77 -23.33
CA TYR A 243 -19.50 1.78 -22.56
C TYR A 243 -18.94 2.00 -21.15
N ALA A 244 -18.26 1.01 -20.56
CA ALA A 244 -17.71 1.09 -19.21
C ALA A 244 -16.62 2.17 -19.07
N LEU A 245 -15.89 2.47 -20.15
CA LEU A 245 -14.82 3.47 -20.15
C LEU A 245 -15.32 4.92 -20.23
N ARG A 246 -16.65 5.12 -20.32
CA ARG A 246 -17.27 6.46 -20.34
C ARG A 246 -17.58 6.99 -18.95
N GLU A 247 -17.89 6.11 -18.00
CA GLU A 247 -18.21 6.46 -16.62
C GLU A 247 -16.99 6.26 -15.71
N PRO A 248 -16.60 7.25 -14.86
CA PRO A 248 -15.38 7.14 -14.07
C PRO A 248 -15.29 5.91 -13.15
N LYS A 249 -16.37 5.56 -12.45
CA LYS A 249 -16.37 4.40 -11.54
C LYS A 249 -16.20 3.09 -12.29
N LEU A 250 -16.94 2.91 -13.39
CA LEU A 250 -16.86 1.70 -14.22
C LEU A 250 -15.50 1.60 -14.92
N ALA A 251 -14.94 2.72 -15.37
CA ALA A 251 -13.62 2.76 -16.00
C ALA A 251 -12.50 2.37 -15.00
N ILE A 252 -12.59 2.87 -13.76
CA ILE A 252 -11.68 2.47 -12.67
C ILE A 252 -11.79 0.96 -12.42
N ASN A 253 -13.00 0.41 -12.32
CA ASN A 253 -13.19 -1.03 -12.10
C ASN A 253 -12.66 -1.88 -13.26
N ALA A 254 -12.94 -1.49 -14.50
CA ALA A 254 -12.42 -2.16 -15.70
C ALA A 254 -10.88 -2.15 -15.73
N ALA A 255 -10.26 -1.04 -15.33
CA ALA A 255 -8.82 -0.94 -15.25
C ALA A 255 -8.20 -1.78 -14.14
N MET A 256 -8.84 -1.84 -12.97
CA MET A 256 -8.43 -2.75 -11.89
C MET A 256 -8.50 -4.21 -12.33
N LEU A 257 -9.56 -4.60 -13.07
CA LEU A 257 -9.70 -5.94 -13.62
C LEU A 257 -8.63 -6.26 -14.68
N CYS A 258 -8.29 -5.29 -15.52
CA CYS A 258 -7.21 -5.41 -16.49
C CYS A 258 -5.85 -5.59 -15.81
N LEU A 259 -5.56 -4.81 -14.77
CA LEU A 259 -4.33 -4.95 -13.97
C LEU A 259 -4.22 -6.32 -13.31
N HIS A 260 -5.31 -6.78 -12.68
CA HIS A 260 -5.40 -8.10 -12.06
C HIS A 260 -5.02 -9.22 -13.03
N ARG A 261 -5.71 -9.30 -14.17
CA ARG A 261 -5.45 -10.31 -15.21
C ARG A 261 -4.01 -10.21 -15.75
N SER A 262 -3.50 -9.00 -15.85
CA SER A 262 -2.13 -8.76 -16.30
C SER A 262 -1.09 -9.27 -15.31
N TYR A 263 -1.33 -9.11 -14.01
CA TYR A 263 -0.43 -9.65 -12.98
C TYR A 263 -0.46 -11.19 -12.93
N GLN A 264 -1.62 -11.82 -13.12
CA GLN A 264 -1.72 -13.27 -13.28
C GLN A 264 -0.93 -13.78 -14.49
N PHE A 265 -1.02 -13.06 -15.61
CA PHE A 265 -0.21 -13.36 -16.79
C PHE A 265 1.28 -13.19 -16.48
N ILE A 266 1.69 -12.08 -15.87
CA ILE A 266 3.09 -11.81 -15.51
C ILE A 266 3.64 -12.91 -14.60
N GLU A 267 2.87 -13.38 -13.60
CA GLU A 267 3.29 -14.46 -12.72
C GLU A 267 3.62 -15.74 -13.51
N SER A 268 2.72 -16.13 -14.41
CA SER A 268 2.89 -17.33 -15.24
C SER A 268 4.07 -17.19 -16.21
N ALA A 269 4.19 -16.01 -16.84
CA ALA A 269 5.23 -15.69 -17.82
C ALA A 269 6.62 -15.54 -17.19
N ALA A 270 6.71 -15.01 -15.96
CA ALA A 270 7.98 -14.78 -15.27
C ALA A 270 8.80 -16.06 -15.07
N ARG A 271 8.12 -17.20 -14.89
CA ARG A 271 8.76 -18.53 -14.73
C ARG A 271 9.55 -18.96 -15.96
N LEU A 272 9.23 -18.42 -17.13
CA LEU A 272 9.87 -18.76 -18.41
C LEU A 272 11.00 -17.81 -18.78
N ARG A 273 11.17 -16.70 -18.05
CA ARG A 273 12.12 -15.62 -18.39
C ARG A 273 13.55 -16.12 -18.61
N TYR A 274 13.98 -17.09 -17.80
CA TYR A 274 15.34 -17.62 -17.83
C TYR A 274 15.45 -19.05 -18.38
N THR A 275 14.35 -19.62 -18.89
CA THR A 275 14.29 -21.03 -19.28
C THR A 275 14.75 -21.27 -20.72
N TYR A 276 14.41 -20.38 -21.65
CA TYR A 276 14.66 -20.60 -23.08
C TYR A 276 15.26 -19.35 -23.75
N PRO A 277 16.37 -19.49 -24.52
CA PRO A 277 16.92 -18.41 -25.32
C PRO A 277 15.94 -17.85 -26.38
N SER A 278 15.12 -18.71 -27.00
CA SER A 278 14.13 -18.35 -28.02
C SER A 278 12.71 -18.77 -27.61
N TRP A 279 12.23 -18.25 -26.48
CA TRP A 279 10.90 -18.58 -25.94
C TRP A 279 9.75 -18.44 -26.96
N LYS A 280 9.85 -17.52 -27.92
CA LYS A 280 8.82 -17.26 -28.94
C LYS A 280 8.53 -18.45 -29.85
N GLU A 281 9.55 -19.28 -30.08
CA GLU A 281 9.43 -20.46 -30.94
C GLU A 281 8.86 -21.66 -30.16
N HIS A 282 8.97 -21.63 -28.83
CA HIS A 282 8.66 -22.75 -27.96
C HIS A 282 7.25 -22.67 -27.36
N ASP A 283 6.70 -21.45 -27.18
CA ASP A 283 5.36 -21.27 -26.60
C ASP A 283 4.51 -20.22 -27.36
N PRO A 284 3.80 -20.64 -28.42
CA PRO A 284 2.88 -19.78 -29.16
C PRO A 284 1.70 -19.27 -28.31
N ILE A 285 1.28 -20.04 -27.29
CA ILE A 285 0.16 -19.67 -26.41
C ILE A 285 0.58 -18.49 -25.54
N MET A 286 1.77 -18.56 -24.94
CA MET A 286 2.34 -17.48 -24.14
C MET A 286 2.63 -16.23 -24.98
N CYS A 287 3.05 -16.38 -26.23
CA CYS A 287 3.23 -15.26 -27.17
C CYS A 287 1.92 -14.52 -27.42
N LYS A 288 0.87 -15.28 -27.72
CA LYS A 288 -0.47 -14.72 -27.91
C LYS A 288 -0.97 -14.06 -26.63
N GLY A 289 -0.82 -14.73 -25.48
CA GLY A 289 -1.19 -14.18 -24.16
C GLY A 289 -0.49 -12.86 -23.85
N GLN A 290 0.81 -12.74 -24.17
CA GLN A 290 1.56 -11.49 -24.02
C GLN A 290 0.97 -10.38 -24.89
N SER A 291 0.74 -10.66 -26.18
CA SER A 291 0.15 -9.70 -27.13
C SER A 291 -1.26 -9.26 -26.71
N ASP A 292 -2.08 -10.21 -26.29
CA ASP A 292 -3.45 -9.97 -25.84
C ASP A 292 -3.43 -9.10 -24.56
N ALA A 293 -2.60 -9.42 -23.58
CA ALA A 293 -2.46 -8.64 -22.35
C ALA A 293 -2.00 -7.19 -22.62
N VAL A 294 -1.01 -6.99 -23.49
CA VAL A 294 -0.57 -5.64 -23.90
C VAL A 294 -1.70 -4.88 -24.60
N THR A 295 -2.41 -5.55 -25.52
CA THR A 295 -3.51 -4.93 -26.27
C THR A 295 -4.64 -4.49 -25.35
N GLN A 296 -5.02 -5.34 -24.39
CA GLN A 296 -6.03 -5.00 -23.38
C GLN A 296 -5.59 -3.83 -22.49
N CYS A 297 -4.34 -3.84 -22.00
CA CYS A 297 -3.83 -2.73 -21.20
C CYS A 297 -3.85 -1.40 -21.96
N ARG A 298 -3.45 -1.40 -23.25
CA ARG A 298 -3.45 -0.21 -24.11
C ARG A 298 -4.87 0.31 -24.36
N LEU A 299 -5.81 -0.58 -24.70
CA LEU A 299 -7.22 -0.22 -24.89
C LEU A 299 -7.80 0.50 -23.67
N VAL A 300 -7.60 -0.06 -22.48
CA VAL A 300 -8.06 0.54 -21.23
C VAL A 300 -7.34 1.86 -20.95
N LEU A 301 -6.02 1.90 -21.15
CA LEU A 301 -5.22 3.11 -20.96
C LEU A 301 -5.71 4.26 -21.85
N ASP A 302 -5.96 4.01 -23.13
CA ASP A 302 -6.46 4.99 -24.09
C ASP A 302 -7.86 5.50 -23.69
N GLY A 303 -8.72 4.60 -23.22
CA GLY A 303 -10.03 4.95 -22.65
C GLY A 303 -9.91 5.89 -21.44
N LEU A 304 -8.98 5.59 -20.52
CA LEU A 304 -8.72 6.43 -19.35
C LEU A 304 -8.08 7.78 -19.72
N VAL A 305 -7.21 7.82 -20.74
CA VAL A 305 -6.66 9.07 -21.28
C VAL A 305 -7.78 9.95 -21.82
N ALA A 306 -8.65 9.41 -22.66
CA ALA A 306 -9.80 10.14 -23.21
C ALA A 306 -10.74 10.63 -22.11
N LEU A 307 -11.01 9.80 -21.09
CA LEU A 307 -11.83 10.17 -19.94
C LEU A 307 -11.19 11.29 -19.12
N ALA A 308 -9.89 11.20 -18.81
CA ALA A 308 -9.16 12.21 -18.06
C ALA A 308 -9.20 13.57 -18.77
N THR A 309 -8.99 13.61 -20.09
CA THR A 309 -9.07 14.84 -20.89
C THR A 309 -10.45 15.49 -20.80
N ARG A 310 -11.53 14.70 -20.92
CA ARG A 310 -12.92 15.21 -20.78
C ARG A 310 -13.18 15.76 -19.38
N LEU A 311 -12.74 15.06 -18.34
CA LEU A 311 -12.92 15.51 -16.96
C LEU A 311 -12.12 16.79 -16.68
N GLN A 312 -10.92 16.91 -17.26
CA GLN A 312 -10.06 18.09 -17.11
C GLN A 312 -10.64 19.33 -17.81
N SER A 313 -11.27 19.18 -18.98
CA SER A 313 -11.97 20.29 -19.64
C SER A 313 -13.14 20.80 -18.80
N THR A 314 -13.92 19.89 -18.20
CA THR A 314 -15.04 20.24 -17.31
C THR A 314 -14.56 20.88 -16.01
N TYR A 315 -13.39 20.48 -15.50
CA TYR A 315 -12.78 21.05 -14.29
C TYR A 315 -12.43 22.54 -14.45
N SER A 316 -12.06 22.96 -15.66
CA SER A 316 -11.62 24.32 -15.95
C SER A 316 -12.79 25.32 -15.97
N SER A 317 -14.04 24.85 -16.04
CA SER A 317 -15.26 25.66 -15.95
C SER A 317 -15.86 25.66 -14.53
N THR A 318 -15.35 26.54 -13.67
CA THR A 318 -15.93 27.17 -12.43
C THR A 318 -16.83 26.43 -11.42
N THR A 319 -17.11 25.13 -11.54
CA THR A 319 -17.98 24.38 -10.58
C THR A 319 -17.42 23.00 -10.24
N SER A 320 -16.12 22.92 -9.93
CA SER A 320 -15.50 21.64 -9.56
C SER A 320 -15.79 21.26 -8.10
N THR A 321 -16.24 20.02 -7.89
CA THR A 321 -16.36 19.44 -6.54
C THR A 321 -15.05 18.77 -6.11
N ARG A 322 -14.82 18.64 -4.80
CA ARG A 322 -13.69 17.87 -4.23
C ARG A 322 -13.63 16.44 -4.78
N ARG A 323 -14.80 15.83 -4.99
CA ARG A 323 -14.97 14.45 -5.47
C ARG A 323 -14.45 14.29 -6.91
N ASP A 324 -14.60 15.31 -7.76
CA ASP A 324 -14.10 15.30 -9.14
C ASP A 324 -12.56 15.32 -9.18
N SER A 325 -11.95 16.13 -8.31
CA SER A 325 -10.48 16.18 -8.15
C SER A 325 -9.90 14.85 -7.65
N GLU A 326 -10.57 14.21 -6.70
CA GLU A 326 -10.17 12.89 -6.15
C GLU A 326 -10.29 11.80 -7.21
N THR A 327 -11.39 11.79 -7.97
CA THR A 327 -11.63 10.84 -9.07
C THR A 327 -10.58 10.99 -10.17
N LEU A 328 -10.28 12.23 -10.59
CA LEU A 328 -9.28 12.49 -11.61
C LEU A 328 -7.88 12.08 -11.14
N ALA A 329 -7.55 12.30 -9.86
CA ALA A 329 -6.28 11.85 -9.28
C ALA A 329 -6.17 10.32 -9.26
N GLU A 330 -7.26 9.60 -9.00
CA GLU A 330 -7.32 8.15 -9.06
C GLU A 330 -7.14 7.63 -10.49
N ILE A 331 -7.78 8.26 -11.48
CA ILE A 331 -7.57 7.91 -12.90
C ILE A 331 -6.11 8.06 -13.30
N TYR A 332 -5.44 9.16 -12.96
CA TYR A 332 -4.01 9.31 -13.24
C TYR A 332 -3.16 8.24 -12.54
N SER A 333 -3.50 7.90 -11.29
CA SER A 333 -2.80 6.85 -10.55
C SER A 333 -2.94 5.47 -11.19
N ILE A 334 -4.11 5.15 -11.75
CA ILE A 334 -4.32 3.87 -12.43
C ILE A 334 -3.61 3.85 -13.80
N ARG A 335 -3.57 5.00 -14.50
CA ARG A 335 -2.79 5.14 -15.74
C ARG A 335 -1.30 4.87 -15.50
N THR A 336 -0.71 5.32 -14.38
CA THR A 336 0.70 5.01 -14.07
C THR A 336 0.91 3.51 -13.87
N GLN A 337 -0.03 2.84 -13.19
CA GLN A 337 0.02 1.40 -12.96
C GLN A 337 -0.09 0.62 -14.28
N LEU A 338 -1.08 0.92 -15.13
CA LEU A 338 -1.22 0.29 -16.45
C LEU A 338 0.01 0.51 -17.33
N THR A 339 0.56 1.74 -17.34
CA THR A 339 1.77 2.03 -18.12
C THR A 339 2.96 1.22 -17.62
N ALA A 340 3.13 1.09 -16.31
CA ALA A 340 4.18 0.26 -15.72
C ALA A 340 3.98 -1.22 -16.08
N THR A 341 2.76 -1.74 -15.94
CA THR A 341 2.41 -3.11 -16.31
C THR A 341 2.69 -3.41 -17.79
N ILE A 342 2.38 -2.48 -18.71
CA ILE A 342 2.72 -2.62 -20.13
C ILE A 342 4.23 -2.81 -20.32
N ILE A 343 5.07 -1.99 -19.66
CA ILE A 343 6.53 -2.12 -19.72
C ILE A 343 6.96 -3.51 -19.26
N PHE A 344 6.43 -3.98 -18.14
CA PHE A 344 6.74 -5.31 -17.60
C PHE A 344 6.33 -6.43 -18.55
N ILE A 345 5.09 -6.40 -19.07
CA ILE A 345 4.63 -7.42 -20.02
C ILE A 345 5.53 -7.43 -21.25
N LEU A 346 5.90 -6.29 -21.81
CA LEU A 346 6.77 -6.21 -23.00
C LEU A 346 8.18 -6.77 -22.73
N CYS A 347 8.67 -6.63 -21.51
CA CYS A 347 10.01 -7.07 -21.11
C CYS A 347 10.04 -8.46 -20.44
N ILE A 348 8.91 -9.10 -20.15
CA ILE A 348 8.83 -10.25 -19.23
C ILE A 348 9.69 -11.44 -19.64
N HIS A 349 9.79 -11.71 -20.93
CA HIS A 349 10.57 -12.81 -21.49
C HIS A 349 11.95 -12.38 -22.03
N LYS A 350 12.30 -11.09 -21.90
CA LYS A 350 13.64 -10.62 -22.23
C LYS A 350 14.51 -10.81 -20.97
N PRO A 351 15.55 -11.65 -20.98
CA PRO A 351 16.35 -11.92 -19.78
C PRO A 351 17.17 -10.67 -19.38
N PHE A 352 17.53 -9.83 -20.35
CA PHE A 352 18.39 -8.68 -20.18
C PHE A 352 17.69 -7.46 -19.58
N GLN A 353 18.37 -6.71 -18.70
CA GLN A 353 17.90 -5.43 -18.17
C GLN A 353 17.99 -4.29 -19.20
N THR A 354 18.80 -4.41 -20.25
CA THR A 354 18.80 -3.51 -21.42
C THR A 354 17.47 -3.45 -22.16
N ALA A 355 16.64 -4.48 -22.03
CA ALA A 355 15.29 -4.52 -22.60
C ALA A 355 14.43 -3.31 -22.22
N TYR A 356 14.57 -2.81 -20.99
CA TYR A 356 13.78 -1.69 -20.48
C TYR A 356 14.15 -0.35 -21.15
N ASP A 357 15.33 -0.24 -21.76
CA ASP A 357 15.82 1.01 -22.35
C ASP A 357 14.98 1.46 -23.56
N GLU A 358 14.30 0.51 -24.24
CA GLU A 358 13.39 0.75 -25.35
C GLU A 358 12.11 1.51 -24.96
N HIS A 359 11.86 1.71 -23.65
CA HIS A 359 10.58 2.20 -23.13
C HIS A 359 10.66 3.56 -22.42
N GLN A 360 11.64 4.40 -22.80
CA GLN A 360 11.86 5.72 -22.20
C GLN A 360 10.61 6.61 -22.20
N ASP A 361 9.83 6.61 -23.28
CA ASP A 361 8.62 7.43 -23.38
C ASP A 361 7.51 6.98 -22.43
N LEU A 362 7.39 5.67 -22.20
CA LEU A 362 6.45 5.13 -21.21
C LEU A 362 6.87 5.51 -19.79
N PHE A 363 8.18 5.49 -19.48
CA PHE A 363 8.68 5.99 -18.19
C PHE A 363 8.39 7.48 -17.99
N ARG A 364 8.56 8.32 -19.03
CA ARG A 364 8.18 9.75 -18.98
C ARG A 364 6.69 9.93 -18.71
N SER A 365 5.84 9.14 -19.36
CA SER A 365 4.39 9.16 -19.16
C SER A 365 4.03 8.83 -17.71
N ILE A 366 4.64 7.80 -17.11
CA ILE A 366 4.46 7.44 -15.70
C ILE A 366 4.75 8.63 -14.78
N VAL A 367 5.90 9.29 -14.95
CA VAL A 367 6.29 10.43 -14.10
C VAL A 367 5.33 11.60 -14.28
N SER A 368 4.89 11.88 -15.50
CA SER A 368 3.93 12.95 -15.81
C SER A 368 2.58 12.71 -15.13
N ASP A 369 2.01 11.51 -15.29
CA ASP A 369 0.72 11.13 -14.71
C ASP A 369 0.81 11.05 -13.17
N ALA A 370 1.90 10.52 -12.62
CA ALA A 370 2.15 10.52 -11.19
C ALA A 370 2.18 11.95 -10.62
N ALA A 371 2.85 12.87 -11.32
CA ALA A 371 2.91 14.28 -10.93
C ALA A 371 1.52 14.94 -11.00
N ALA A 372 0.70 14.60 -12.01
CA ALA A 372 -0.68 15.07 -12.12
C ALA A 372 -1.54 14.58 -10.94
N SER A 373 -1.47 13.29 -10.62
CA SER A 373 -2.17 12.70 -9.46
C SER A 373 -1.75 13.38 -8.15
N ALA A 374 -0.44 13.49 -7.91
CA ALA A 374 0.10 14.11 -6.70
C ALA A 374 -0.30 15.59 -6.56
N ARG A 375 -0.33 16.36 -7.66
CA ARG A 375 -0.80 17.76 -7.65
C ARG A 375 -2.27 17.86 -7.24
N LEU A 376 -3.14 17.02 -7.79
CA LEU A 376 -4.57 17.00 -7.46
C LEU A 376 -4.80 16.60 -5.99
N ARG A 377 -4.04 15.63 -5.47
CA ARG A 377 -4.10 15.20 -4.06
C ARG A 377 -3.50 16.21 -3.08
N ARG A 378 -2.57 17.07 -3.50
CA ARG A 378 -2.03 18.15 -2.66
C ARG A 378 -2.99 19.33 -2.50
N ARG A 379 -3.82 19.60 -3.52
CA ARG A 379 -4.84 20.66 -3.48
C ARG A 379 -5.95 20.35 -2.46
N THR A 380 -6.15 19.09 -2.13
CA THR A 380 -6.99 18.68 -1.00
C THR A 380 -6.12 18.68 0.26
N ASN A 381 -6.51 19.40 1.31
CA ASN A 381 -5.71 19.54 2.54
C ASN A 381 -5.15 18.19 2.99
N SER A 382 -3.84 17.94 2.85
CA SER A 382 -3.19 16.70 3.26
C SER A 382 -3.00 16.70 4.78
N SER A 383 -3.49 15.67 5.48
CA SER A 383 -3.17 15.51 6.90
C SER A 383 -1.91 14.68 7.04
N ALA A 384 -1.06 15.05 7.99
CA ALA A 384 0.10 14.25 8.38
C ALA A 384 -0.27 12.88 8.99
N PHE A 385 -1.57 12.59 9.17
CA PHE A 385 -2.09 11.31 9.63
C PHE A 385 -2.35 10.30 8.51
N LYS A 386 -2.39 10.70 7.24
CA LYS A 386 -2.75 9.80 6.15
C LYS A 386 -1.52 9.31 5.40
N ARG A 387 -0.61 8.67 6.14
CA ARG A 387 0.62 8.08 5.60
C ARG A 387 0.48 6.61 5.22
N PHE A 388 -0.70 6.02 5.37
CA PHE A 388 -0.97 4.64 4.98
C PHE A 388 -2.22 4.57 4.11
N SER A 389 -2.15 3.79 3.04
CA SER A 389 -3.29 3.46 2.18
C SER A 389 -3.22 2.01 1.74
N MET A 390 -4.39 1.38 1.61
CA MET A 390 -4.55 0.03 1.06
C MET A 390 -5.02 0.04 -0.39
N ARG A 391 -4.93 1.19 -1.05
CA ARG A 391 -5.25 1.33 -2.48
C ARG A 391 -3.94 1.42 -3.27
N PRO A 392 -3.86 0.77 -4.44
CA PRO A 392 -2.77 1.02 -5.38
C PRO A 392 -2.71 2.51 -5.69
N GLY A 393 -1.56 3.12 -5.46
CA GLY A 393 -1.33 4.52 -5.77
C GLY A 393 -0.23 4.66 -6.81
N ILE A 394 0.69 5.59 -6.58
CA ILE A 394 1.75 5.94 -7.53
C ILE A 394 3.12 5.43 -7.12
N ILE A 395 3.28 4.90 -5.89
CA ILE A 395 4.60 4.55 -5.33
C ILE A 395 5.24 3.44 -6.16
N SER A 396 4.56 2.31 -6.39
CA SER A 396 5.15 1.19 -7.14
C SER A 396 5.54 1.60 -8.58
N SER A 397 4.69 2.36 -9.28
CA SER A 397 4.99 2.82 -10.64
C SER A 397 6.20 3.77 -10.68
N LEU A 398 6.30 4.69 -9.71
CA LEU A 398 7.47 5.58 -9.58
C LEU A 398 8.73 4.80 -9.21
N PHE A 399 8.60 3.78 -8.36
CA PHE A 399 9.73 2.94 -7.98
C PHE A 399 10.28 2.17 -9.18
N ILE A 400 9.42 1.62 -10.03
CA ILE A 400 9.79 1.01 -11.31
C ILE A 400 10.58 1.98 -12.19
N VAL A 401 10.20 3.27 -12.25
CA VAL A 401 11.00 4.29 -12.96
C VAL A 401 12.37 4.45 -12.31
N SER A 402 12.43 4.56 -10.98
CA SER A 402 13.70 4.74 -10.25
C SER A 402 14.65 3.54 -10.39
N GLU A 403 14.08 2.34 -10.55
CA GLU A 403 14.79 1.07 -10.63
C GLU A 403 15.21 0.72 -12.07
N LYS A 404 14.28 0.77 -13.03
CA LYS A 404 14.46 0.23 -14.39
C LYS A 404 14.81 1.28 -15.44
N CYS A 405 14.38 2.53 -15.27
CA CYS A 405 14.75 3.60 -16.20
C CYS A 405 16.25 3.89 -16.09
N ARG A 406 16.92 4.17 -17.21
CA ARG A 406 18.35 4.52 -17.21
C ARG A 406 18.64 5.99 -17.41
N ASP A 407 17.64 6.82 -17.66
CA ASP A 407 17.81 8.28 -17.68
C ASP A 407 18.02 8.83 -16.26
N PRO A 408 19.22 9.37 -15.92
CA PRO A 408 19.51 9.85 -14.58
C PRO A 408 18.53 10.93 -14.11
N SER A 409 18.05 11.78 -15.03
CA SER A 409 17.13 12.87 -14.71
C SER A 409 15.76 12.35 -14.29
N LEU A 410 15.21 11.39 -15.05
CA LEU A 410 13.93 10.77 -14.73
C LEU A 410 14.02 9.92 -13.45
N ARG A 411 15.11 9.16 -13.26
CA ARG A 411 15.34 8.41 -12.02
C ARG A 411 15.39 9.32 -10.80
N GLY A 412 16.14 10.42 -10.90
CA GLY A 412 16.26 11.41 -9.82
C GLY A 412 14.93 12.07 -9.48
N LEU A 413 14.13 12.41 -10.50
CA LEU A 413 12.80 12.98 -10.32
C LEU A 413 11.85 11.97 -9.66
N ALA A 414 11.79 10.72 -10.14
CA ALA A 414 10.97 9.67 -9.55
C ALA A 414 11.35 9.40 -8.09
N THR A 415 12.66 9.31 -7.79
CA THR A 415 13.19 9.17 -6.43
C THR A 415 12.76 10.30 -5.51
N THR A 416 12.79 11.55 -6.01
CA THR A 416 12.35 12.71 -5.22
C THR A 416 10.85 12.64 -4.93
N MET A 417 10.04 12.28 -5.93
CA MET A 417 8.60 12.14 -5.76
C MET A 417 8.23 11.02 -4.78
N LEU A 418 8.97 9.90 -4.78
CA LEU A 418 8.80 8.79 -3.84
C LEU A 418 9.01 9.24 -2.38
N LYS A 419 10.03 10.06 -2.10
CA LYS A 419 10.29 10.58 -0.73
C LYS A 419 9.14 11.40 -0.16
N GLU A 420 8.33 12.01 -1.02
CA GLU A 420 7.15 12.79 -0.63
C GLU A 420 5.92 11.91 -0.32
N GLN A 421 5.95 10.63 -0.68
CA GLN A 421 4.83 9.71 -0.48
C GLN A 421 4.85 9.06 0.91
N GLY A 422 3.67 8.63 1.35
CA GLY A 422 3.51 7.76 2.51
C GLY A 422 3.77 6.30 2.15
N ARG A 423 2.86 5.43 2.55
CA ARG A 423 2.90 3.99 2.36
C ARG A 423 1.63 3.50 1.66
N GLU A 424 1.81 2.69 0.64
CA GLU A 424 0.78 2.02 -0.15
C GLU A 424 0.92 0.51 0.08
N GLY A 425 0.18 -0.04 1.03
CA GLY A 425 0.34 -1.42 1.49
C GLY A 425 1.80 -1.74 1.86
N PRO A 426 2.43 -2.77 1.26
CA PRO A 426 3.82 -3.11 1.55
C PRO A 426 4.81 -2.00 1.14
N THR A 427 4.44 -1.19 0.15
CA THR A 427 5.35 -0.23 -0.48
C THR A 427 5.43 1.09 0.29
N ASP A 428 6.60 1.41 0.85
CA ASP A 428 6.86 2.68 1.54
C ASP A 428 7.68 3.63 0.65
N GLY A 429 7.17 4.85 0.43
CA GLY A 429 7.81 5.81 -0.46
C GLY A 429 9.22 6.20 -0.05
N GLN A 430 9.51 6.29 1.25
CA GLN A 430 10.85 6.64 1.75
C GLN A 430 11.83 5.47 1.57
N ILE A 431 11.39 4.25 1.91
CA ILE A 431 12.19 3.04 1.70
C ILE A 431 12.48 2.86 0.21
N MET A 432 11.44 2.91 -0.64
CA MET A 432 11.58 2.76 -2.09
C MET A 432 12.49 3.83 -2.70
N ALA A 433 12.41 5.09 -2.23
CA ALA A 433 13.33 6.13 -2.69
C ALA A 433 14.79 5.85 -2.30
N ALA A 434 15.03 5.36 -1.08
CA ALA A 434 16.38 5.04 -0.60
C ALA A 434 16.97 3.87 -1.40
N ILE A 435 16.17 2.83 -1.65
CA ILE A 435 16.56 1.68 -2.49
C ILE A 435 16.84 2.14 -3.93
N GLY A 436 15.92 2.88 -4.55
CA GLY A 436 16.07 3.39 -5.92
C GLY A 436 17.33 4.24 -6.10
N ALA A 437 17.63 5.11 -5.12
CA ALA A 437 18.85 5.91 -5.12
C ALA A 437 20.11 5.05 -4.99
N ARG A 438 20.08 4.01 -4.15
CA ARG A 438 21.22 3.10 -3.97
C ARG A 438 21.47 2.24 -5.20
N LEU A 439 20.42 1.70 -5.81
CA LEU A 439 20.48 0.98 -7.08
C LEU A 439 21.15 1.83 -8.17
N ALA A 440 20.77 3.10 -8.29
CA ALA A 440 21.37 4.02 -9.25
C ALA A 440 22.86 4.25 -8.99
N ALA A 441 23.25 4.41 -7.73
CA ALA A 441 24.65 4.59 -7.35
C ALA A 441 25.50 3.34 -7.65
N LEU A 442 24.98 2.14 -7.38
CA LEU A 442 25.68 0.88 -7.66
C LEU A 442 25.96 0.70 -9.16
N GLU A 443 24.99 1.00 -10.01
CA GLU A 443 25.15 0.91 -11.47
C GLU A 443 26.11 1.99 -12.01
N THR A 444 26.06 3.20 -11.46
CA THR A 444 26.91 4.31 -11.88
C THR A 444 28.36 4.12 -11.42
N SER A 445 28.59 3.65 -10.20
CA SER A 445 29.94 3.40 -9.65
C SER A 445 30.68 2.26 -10.36
N ALA A 446 29.94 1.31 -10.94
CA ALA A 446 30.49 0.25 -11.76
C ALA A 446 30.78 0.69 -13.20
N SER A 447 30.18 1.80 -13.66
CA SER A 447 30.32 2.29 -15.03
C SER A 447 31.68 2.96 -15.25
N VAL A 448 32.36 2.61 -16.34
CA VAL A 448 33.61 3.27 -16.74
C VAL A 448 33.26 4.59 -17.41
N PRO A 449 33.82 5.75 -17.01
CA PRO A 449 33.54 7.01 -17.68
C PRO A 449 34.01 6.95 -19.13
N SER A 450 33.09 7.15 -20.07
CA SER A 450 33.43 7.48 -21.46
C SER A 450 34.04 8.88 -21.47
N ALA A 451 35.36 8.95 -21.31
CA ALA A 451 36.19 10.16 -21.22
C ALA A 451 35.93 11.06 -19.99
N SER A 452 37.00 11.69 -19.51
CA SER A 452 36.98 12.64 -18.40
C SER A 452 36.15 13.88 -18.74
N GLY A 453 35.02 14.06 -18.07
CA GLY A 453 34.22 15.30 -18.11
C GLY A 453 32.86 15.21 -18.81
N ILE A 454 32.45 14.05 -19.33
CA ILE A 454 31.12 13.87 -19.93
C ILE A 454 30.15 13.28 -18.89
N PRO A 455 28.97 13.87 -18.65
CA PRO A 455 27.95 13.26 -17.80
C PRO A 455 27.58 11.87 -18.31
N LEU A 456 27.46 10.88 -17.42
CA LEU A 456 26.98 9.55 -17.82
C LEU A 456 25.62 9.66 -18.52
N ALA A 457 25.58 9.31 -19.80
CA ALA A 457 24.34 9.19 -20.56
C ALA A 457 23.59 7.92 -20.14
N ALA A 458 22.27 7.91 -20.37
CA ALA A 458 21.38 6.82 -19.95
C ALA A 458 21.82 5.43 -20.42
N CYS A 459 22.40 5.32 -21.61
CA CYS A 459 22.80 4.06 -22.24
C CYS A 459 24.22 3.57 -21.87
N ASN A 460 24.92 4.24 -20.95
CA ASN A 460 26.31 3.91 -20.64
C ASN A 460 26.48 2.77 -19.62
N VAL A 461 25.41 2.32 -18.97
CA VAL A 461 25.46 1.20 -18.01
C VAL A 461 25.37 -0.12 -18.78
N LEU A 462 26.48 -0.86 -18.81
CA LEU A 462 26.58 -2.14 -19.50
C LEU A 462 25.74 -3.22 -18.79
N GLU A 463 25.23 -4.19 -19.54
CA GLU A 463 24.32 -5.22 -18.99
C GLU A 463 24.92 -5.94 -17.77
N ARG A 464 26.20 -6.34 -17.84
CA ARG A 464 26.92 -6.97 -16.70
C ARG A 464 27.01 -6.13 -15.42
N GLN A 465 26.75 -4.82 -15.51
CA GLN A 465 26.77 -3.89 -14.36
C GLN A 465 25.37 -3.63 -13.81
N ARG A 466 24.32 -4.03 -14.55
CA ARG A 466 22.93 -3.82 -14.14
C ARG A 466 22.54 -4.80 -13.04
N LEU A 467 21.64 -4.36 -12.18
CA LEU A 467 21.06 -5.19 -11.13
C LEU A 467 19.82 -5.88 -11.66
N HIS A 468 19.66 -7.16 -11.33
CA HIS A 468 18.57 -7.98 -11.87
C HIS A 468 17.43 -8.19 -10.89
N GLY A 469 17.71 -8.14 -9.58
CA GLY A 469 16.71 -8.22 -8.54
C GLY A 469 17.19 -7.61 -7.23
N TYR A 470 16.23 -7.43 -6.32
CA TYR A 470 16.49 -7.11 -4.94
C TYR A 470 15.45 -7.79 -4.03
N GLY A 471 15.81 -7.98 -2.77
CA GLY A 471 14.94 -8.46 -1.69
C GLY A 471 15.04 -7.53 -0.48
N ILE A 472 13.93 -7.31 0.21
CA ILE A 472 13.88 -6.48 1.41
C ILE A 472 13.75 -7.38 2.64
N SER A 473 14.70 -7.28 3.57
CA SER A 473 14.57 -7.93 4.88
C SER A 473 13.76 -7.05 5.86
N PRO A 474 13.17 -7.64 6.92
CA PRO A 474 12.39 -6.89 7.90
C PRO A 474 13.18 -5.73 8.53
N LEU A 475 12.49 -4.59 8.74
CA LEU A 475 13.10 -3.37 9.27
C LEU A 475 13.74 -3.60 10.64
N ARG A 476 14.99 -3.15 10.80
CA ARG A 476 15.69 -3.17 12.09
C ARG A 476 15.91 -1.74 12.60
N LEU A 477 15.68 -1.55 13.91
CA LEU A 477 16.03 -0.32 14.63
C LEU A 477 17.44 -0.51 15.20
N ILE A 478 18.40 0.28 14.72
CA ILE A 478 19.72 0.37 15.35
C ILE A 478 19.62 1.33 16.55
N GLY A 479 20.45 1.10 17.59
CA GLY A 479 20.41 1.76 18.90
C GLY A 479 20.40 3.30 18.96
N GLU A 480 20.51 3.99 17.81
CA GLU A 480 20.39 5.46 17.70
C GLU A 480 19.00 5.95 17.22
N GLY A 481 18.02 5.06 17.00
CA GLY A 481 16.71 5.44 16.45
C GLY A 481 16.75 5.73 14.93
N ARG A 482 17.86 5.40 14.25
CA ARG A 482 17.95 5.39 12.78
C ARG A 482 17.21 4.16 12.25
N ARG A 483 16.31 4.39 11.29
CA ARG A 483 15.64 3.31 10.56
C ARG A 483 16.58 2.83 9.47
N VAL A 484 16.88 1.53 9.50
CA VAL A 484 17.66 0.90 8.46
C VAL A 484 16.89 -0.28 7.88
N VAL A 485 17.05 -0.46 6.59
CA VAL A 485 16.52 -1.60 5.85
C VAL A 485 17.70 -2.36 5.29
N ASP A 486 17.73 -3.67 5.52
CA ASP A 486 18.71 -4.53 4.87
C ASP A 486 18.14 -4.99 3.53
N VAL A 487 18.89 -4.71 2.47
CA VAL A 487 18.49 -4.98 1.10
C VAL A 487 19.47 -5.97 0.52
N GLU A 488 18.97 -7.10 0.06
CA GLU A 488 19.73 -8.06 -0.72
C GLU A 488 19.63 -7.69 -2.19
N PHE A 489 20.75 -7.62 -2.90
CA PHE A 489 20.80 -7.39 -4.33
C PHE A 489 21.26 -8.66 -5.05
N SER A 490 20.82 -8.84 -6.29
CA SER A 490 21.20 -10.00 -7.09
C SER A 490 21.72 -9.65 -8.49
N ARG A 491 22.71 -10.44 -8.92
CA ARG A 491 23.27 -10.42 -10.28
C ARG A 491 23.51 -11.85 -10.79
N PRO A 492 23.39 -12.08 -12.10
CA PRO A 492 23.72 -13.38 -12.70
C PRO A 492 25.24 -13.65 -12.59
N ASN A 493 25.60 -14.92 -12.33
CA ASN A 493 26.97 -15.42 -12.35
C ASN A 493 27.06 -16.75 -13.13
N PRO A 494 27.77 -16.80 -14.28
CA PRO A 494 28.45 -15.68 -14.95
C PRO A 494 27.47 -14.59 -15.43
N PRO A 495 27.93 -13.44 -15.92
CA PRO A 495 27.05 -12.45 -16.53
C PRO A 495 26.24 -13.05 -17.69
N LEU A 496 24.99 -12.62 -17.88
CA LEU A 496 24.12 -13.14 -18.94
C LEU A 496 24.74 -13.00 -20.34
N GLU A 497 25.47 -11.91 -20.61
CA GLU A 497 26.21 -11.70 -21.87
C GLU A 497 27.16 -12.86 -22.22
N GLN A 498 27.61 -13.62 -21.22
CA GLN A 498 28.58 -14.71 -21.35
C GLN A 498 27.96 -16.09 -21.22
N GLY A 499 26.94 -16.25 -20.36
CA GLY A 499 26.37 -17.56 -20.07
C GLY A 499 24.96 -17.81 -20.63
N TRP A 500 24.29 -16.82 -21.22
CA TRP A 500 22.92 -17.00 -21.70
C TRP A 500 22.84 -18.08 -22.80
N GLY A 501 21.96 -19.07 -22.61
CA GLY A 501 21.83 -20.24 -23.48
C GLY A 501 22.77 -21.41 -23.17
N HIS A 502 23.72 -21.22 -22.24
CA HIS A 502 24.65 -22.26 -21.80
C HIS A 502 24.56 -22.57 -20.30
N VAL A 503 24.07 -21.60 -19.51
CA VAL A 503 23.90 -21.68 -18.06
C VAL A 503 22.42 -21.55 -17.73
N ASP A 504 21.94 -22.39 -16.81
CA ASP A 504 20.55 -22.37 -16.34
C ASP A 504 20.35 -21.31 -15.24
N TYR A 505 19.97 -20.09 -15.63
CA TYR A 505 19.67 -19.01 -14.69
C TYR A 505 18.32 -19.14 -14.00
N SER A 506 17.57 -20.24 -14.21
CA SER A 506 16.43 -20.58 -13.35
C SER A 506 16.89 -21.11 -11.98
N CYS A 507 18.12 -21.63 -11.88
CA CYS A 507 18.72 -22.06 -10.63
C CYS A 507 19.38 -20.90 -9.87
N LEU A 508 19.11 -20.80 -8.56
CA LEU A 508 19.67 -19.76 -7.69
C LEU A 508 21.20 -19.84 -7.54
N ASP A 509 21.81 -21.00 -7.78
CA ASP A 509 23.28 -21.18 -7.69
C ASP A 509 24.03 -20.35 -8.74
N ASN A 510 23.36 -19.99 -9.83
CA ASN A 510 23.90 -19.15 -10.91
C ASN A 510 23.65 -17.65 -10.67
N TRP A 511 23.40 -17.28 -9.42
CA TRP A 511 23.17 -15.91 -8.98
C TRP A 511 24.10 -15.55 -7.82
N THR A 512 24.65 -14.36 -7.86
CA THR A 512 25.38 -13.76 -6.74
C THR A 512 24.44 -12.85 -5.96
N PHE A 513 24.37 -13.07 -4.65
CA PHE A 513 23.59 -12.27 -3.71
C PHE A 513 24.52 -11.57 -2.74
N TRP A 514 24.21 -10.32 -2.40
CA TRP A 514 24.87 -9.62 -1.31
C TRP A 514 23.91 -8.66 -0.63
N SER A 515 24.09 -8.42 0.66
CA SER A 515 23.23 -7.54 1.44
C SER A 515 23.92 -6.22 1.78
N GLU A 516 23.17 -5.14 1.74
CA GLU A 516 23.61 -3.83 2.23
C GLU A 516 22.55 -3.21 3.14
N THR A 517 23.02 -2.55 4.20
CA THR A 517 22.16 -1.79 5.11
C THR A 517 21.97 -0.37 4.58
N ILE A 518 20.74 0.00 4.26
CA ILE A 518 20.38 1.32 3.73
C ILE A 518 19.68 2.15 4.82
N ASN A 519 20.13 3.39 4.99
CA ASN A 519 19.48 4.35 5.88
C ASN A 519 18.23 4.96 5.21
N VAL A 520 17.11 5.00 5.95
CA VAL A 520 15.80 5.47 5.46
C VAL A 520 15.27 6.70 6.20
#